data_AF-A0A2D0J5V7-F1
#
_entry.id   AF-A0A2D0J5V7-F1
#
_cell.length_a   1.000
_cell.length_b   1.000
_cell.length_c   1.000
_cell.angle_alpha   90.00
_cell.angle_beta   90.00
_cell.angle_gamma   90.00
#
_symmetry.space_group_name_H-M   'P 1'
#
loop_
_entity.id
_entity.type
_entity.pdbx_description
1 polymer ?
#
loop_
_entity_poly.entity_id
_entity_poly.type
_entity_poly.pdbx_seq_one_letter_code
_entity_poly.pdbx_strand_id
1 'polypeptide(L)' 'MKELRIQCKGRPIRALFAFDPLRQAIALCAGDKATNDKRFYKEMIAIADAEYEAHLANLEGKK' A
#
# COMPACT_ATOMS: atom_id res chain seq x y z
N MET A 1 4.50 6.08 5.03
CA MET A 1 3.34 5.33 4.48
C MET A 1 2.16 5.45 5.43
N LYS A 2 0.92 5.41 4.94
CA LYS A 2 -0.31 5.46 5.75
C LYS A 2 -1.25 4.30 5.36
N GLU A 3 -2.15 3.93 6.26
CA GLU A 3 -3.19 2.91 6.04
C GLU A 3 -4.56 3.59 5.86
N LEU A 4 -5.29 3.17 4.83
CA LEU A 4 -6.71 3.44 4.67
C LEU A 4 -7.52 2.22 5.13
N ARG A 5 -8.42 2.45 6.08
CA ARG A 5 -9.29 1.41 6.66
C ARG A 5 -10.65 1.47 5.99
N ILE A 6 -10.91 0.51 5.12
CA ILE A 6 -12.13 0.46 4.31
C ILE A 6 -13.02 -0.66 4.85
N GLN A 7 -14.29 -0.35 5.06
CA GLN A 7 -15.32 -1.35 5.36
C GLN A 7 -16.19 -1.48 4.12
N CYS A 8 -16.17 -2.64 3.46
CA CYS A 8 -16.94 -2.87 2.24
C CYS A 8 -17.71 -4.19 2.35
N LYS A 9 -19.05 -4.13 2.34
CA LYS A 9 -19.92 -5.32 2.42
C LYS A 9 -19.56 -6.29 3.56
N GLY A 10 -19.19 -5.76 4.73
CA GLY A 10 -18.75 -6.54 5.90
C GLY A 10 -17.29 -7.02 5.86
N ARG A 11 -16.55 -6.76 4.77
CA ARG A 11 -15.13 -7.12 4.64
C ARG A 11 -14.23 -5.95 5.05
N PRO A 12 -13.32 -6.14 6.02
CA PRO A 12 -12.37 -5.13 6.44
C PRO A 12 -11.17 -5.10 5.48
N ILE A 13 -11.26 -4.25 4.46
CA ILE A 13 -10.16 -4.01 3.52
C ILE A 13 -9.18 -3.02 4.15
N ARG A 14 -7.89 -3.27 4.00
CA ARG A 14 -6.80 -2.36 4.38
C ARG A 14 -5.99 -2.06 3.13
N ALA A 15 -5.90 -0.77 2.80
CA ALA A 15 -5.08 -0.30 1.69
C ALA A 15 -3.93 0.54 2.24
N LEU A 16 -2.71 0.26 1.81
CA LEU A 16 -1.54 1.07 2.10
C LEU A 16 -1.33 2.08 0.98
N PHE A 17 -1.08 3.32 1.36
CA PHE A 17 -0.83 4.41 0.43
C PHE A 17 0.29 5.31 0.91
N ALA A 18 0.92 6.00 -0.03
CA ALA A 18 1.94 7.00 0.22
C ALA A 18 1.72 8.24 -0.65
N PHE A 19 2.40 9.33 -0.31
CA PHE A 19 2.55 10.46 -1.21
C PHE A 19 3.95 10.41 -1.81
N ASP A 20 4.04 10.55 -3.12
CA ASP A 20 5.32 10.65 -3.80
C ASP A 20 5.90 12.09 -3.70
N PRO A 21 7.15 12.31 -4.16
CA PRO A 21 7.75 13.66 -4.16
C PRO A 21 6.99 14.70 -4.99
N LEU A 22 6.15 14.26 -5.94
CA LEU A 22 5.28 15.11 -6.75
C LEU A 22 3.93 15.40 -6.06
N ARG A 23 3.79 14.99 -4.79
CA ARG A 23 2.59 15.16 -3.97
C ARG A 23 1.36 14.41 -4.51
N GLN A 24 1.57 13.36 -5.29
CA GLN A 24 0.51 12.49 -5.77
C GLN A 24 0.29 11.36 -4.77
N ALA A 25 -0.99 11.09 -4.46
CA ALA A 25 -1.36 9.95 -3.63
C ALA A 25 -1.29 8.67 -4.48
N ILE A 26 -0.47 7.73 -4.06
CA ILE A 26 -0.30 6.43 -4.71
C ILE A 26 -0.78 5.31 -3.79
N ALA A 27 -1.64 4.44 -4.32
CA ALA A 27 -2.05 3.21 -3.66
C ALA A 27 -1.01 2.13 -3.96
N LEU A 28 -0.43 1.54 -2.91
CA LEU A 28 0.67 0.59 -3.04
C LEU A 28 0.15 -0.85 -3.02
N CYS A 29 -0.69 -1.17 -2.05
CA CYS A 29 -1.33 -2.49 -1.97
C CYS A 29 -2.63 -2.41 -1.18
N ALA A 30 -3.54 -3.36 -1.44
CA ALA A 30 -4.76 -3.51 -0.67
C ALA A 30 -5.08 -4.99 -0.44
N GLY A 31 -5.56 -5.32 0.76
CA GLY A 31 -5.88 -6.68 1.14
C GLY A 31 -7.06 -6.76 2.11
N ASP A 32 -7.74 -7.90 2.09
CA ASP A 32 -8.78 -8.23 3.07
C ASP A 32 -8.12 -8.75 4.35
N LYS A 33 -8.26 -8.00 5.46
CA LYS A 33 -7.67 -8.37 6.74
C LYS A 33 -8.35 -9.59 7.37
N ALA A 34 -9.62 -9.85 7.06
CA ALA A 34 -10.39 -10.91 7.73
C ALA A 34 -9.79 -12.32 7.57
N THR A 35 -8.99 -12.54 6.53
CA THR A 35 -8.50 -13.88 6.16
C THR A 35 -7.09 -14.19 6.66
N ASN A 36 -6.26 -13.21 7.07
CA ASN A 36 -4.80 -13.44 7.20
C ASN A 36 -4.13 -12.83 8.46
N ASP A 37 -4.76 -12.96 9.63
CA ASP A 37 -4.60 -12.02 10.75
C ASP A 37 -3.20 -11.88 11.39
N LYS A 38 -2.32 -12.91 11.36
CA LYS A 38 -0.98 -12.83 12.00
C LYS A 38 0.14 -12.33 11.08
N ARG A 39 0.08 -12.60 9.78
CA ARG A 39 1.15 -12.24 8.82
C ARG A 39 0.77 -11.13 7.85
N PHE A 40 -0.52 -10.80 7.78
CA PHE A 40 -1.05 -9.76 6.89
C PHE A 40 -0.22 -8.47 6.92
N TYR A 41 0.03 -7.91 8.11
CA TYR A 41 0.79 -6.65 8.20
C TYR A 41 2.24 -6.79 7.74
N LYS A 42 2.90 -7.90 8.10
CA LYS A 42 4.29 -8.13 7.70
C LYS A 42 4.42 -8.27 6.17
N GLU A 43 3.50 -9.00 5.55
CA GLU A 43 3.46 -9.22 4.11
C GLU A 43 3.06 -7.93 3.37
N MET A 44 2.01 -7.25 3.82
CA MET A 44 1.52 -6.01 3.20
C MET A 44 2.54 -4.89 3.25
N ILE A 45 3.26 -4.73 4.36
CA ILE A 45 4.34 -3.74 4.48
C ILE A 45 5.47 -4.06 3.51
N ALA A 46 5.92 -5.32 3.46
CA ALA A 46 6.99 -5.72 2.56
C ALA A 46 6.63 -5.49 1.07
N ILE A 47 5.38 -5.80 0.69
CA ILE A 47 4.87 -5.52 -0.65
C ILE A 47 4.83 -4.02 -0.90
N ALA A 48 4.27 -3.24 0.03
CA ALA A 48 4.13 -1.81 -0.16
C ALA A 48 5.48 -1.08 -0.25
N ASP A 49 6.49 -1.51 0.51
CA ASP A 49 7.83 -0.96 0.44
C ASP A 49 8.47 -1.25 -0.93
N ALA A 50 8.36 -2.49 -1.43
CA ALA A 50 8.85 -2.84 -2.76
C ALA A 50 8.16 -2.06 -3.89
N GLU A 51 6.83 -1.91 -3.82
CA GLU A 51 6.05 -1.11 -4.78
C GLU A 51 6.44 0.38 -4.72
N TYR A 52 6.73 0.90 -3.53
CA TYR A 52 7.14 2.29 -3.35
C TYR A 52 8.54 2.54 -3.91
N GLU A 53 9.50 1.67 -3.65
CA GLU A 53 10.84 1.73 -4.23
C GLU A 53 10.78 1.66 -5.76
N ALA A 54 9.97 0.75 -6.31
CA ALA A 54 9.75 0.64 -7.75
C ALA A 54 9.11 1.93 -8.34
N HIS A 55 8.16 2.54 -7.64
CA HIS A 55 7.56 3.82 -8.07
C HIS A 55 8.59 4.95 -8.09
N LEU A 56 9.44 5.04 -7.06
CA LEU A 56 10.49 6.06 -6.99
C LEU A 56 11.54 5.86 -8.10
N ALA A 57 11.99 4.64 -8.36
CA ALA A 57 12.93 4.35 -9.44
C ALA A 57 12.36 4.75 -10.82
N ASN A 58 11.07 4.49 -11.04
CA ASN A 58 10.37 4.91 -12.26
C ASN A 58 10.24 6.44 -12.38
N LEU A 59 10.10 7.16 -11.26
CA LEU A 59 10.09 8.62 -11.24
C LEU A 59 11.47 9.21 -11.55
N GLU A 60 12.54 8.61 -11.03
CA GLU A 60 13.92 9.04 -11.29
C GLU A 60 14.35 8.81 -12.74
N GLY A 61 13.91 7.72 -13.36
CA GLY A 61 14.15 7.43 -14.78
C GLY A 61 13.34 8.30 -15.76
N LYS A 62 12.34 9.05 -15.27
CA LYS A 62 11.55 10.02 -16.06
C LYS A 62 12.11 11.44 -16.05
N LYS A 63 13.28 11.64 -15.46
CA LYS A 63 13.91 12.94 -15.27
C LYS A 63 14.69 13.41 -16.49
#